data_AF-A0A971FFD0-F1
#
_entry.id   AF-A0A971FFD0-F1
#
_cell.length_a   1.000
_cell.length_b   1.000
_cell.length_c   1.000
_cell.angle_alpha   90.00
_cell.angle_beta   90.00
_cell.angle_gamma   90.00
#
_symmetry.space_group_name_H-M   'P 1'
#
loop_
_entity.id
_entity.type
_entity.pdbx_description
1 polymer ?
#
loop_
_entity_poly.entity_id
_entity_poly.type
_entity_poly.pdbx_seq_one_letter_code
_entity_poly.pdbx_strand_id
1 'polypeptide(L)' 'MLLSETGKWLIFSGACLIALGALFWVVGKTGLPLGRLFGDIRIERGNFSFYFPIVTCIVLSILLTVLINIIARFFR' A
#
# COMPACT_ATOMS: atom_id res chain seq x y z
N MET A 1 -28.09 14.05 -10.38
CA MET A 1 -28.05 12.94 -9.41
C MET A 1 -27.20 11.78 -9.91
N LEU A 2 -27.58 11.09 -11.00
CA LEU A 2 -26.83 9.94 -11.55
C LEU A 2 -25.36 10.24 -11.86
N LEU A 3 -25.04 11.33 -12.56
CA LEU A 3 -23.64 11.68 -12.89
C LEU A 3 -22.76 11.92 -11.65
N SER A 4 -23.33 12.46 -10.57
CA SER A 4 -22.58 12.68 -9.33
C SER A 4 -22.21 11.34 -8.72
N GLU A 5 -23.19 10.45 -8.52
CA GLU A 5 -22.99 9.11 -7.97
C GLU A 5 -22.07 8.24 -8.85
N THR A 6 -22.20 8.30 -10.17
CA THR A 6 -21.28 7.58 -11.07
C THR A 6 -19.85 8.13 -10.98
N GLY A 7 -19.69 9.46 -10.89
CA GLY A 7 -18.38 10.10 -10.68
C GLY A 7 -17.75 9.70 -9.35
N LYS A 8 -18.59 9.48 -8.32
CA LYS A 8 -18.16 8.97 -7.02
C LYS A 8 -17.47 7.62 -7.12
N TRP A 9 -18.16 6.67 -7.74
CA TRP A 9 -17.64 5.31 -7.94
C TRP A 9 -16.40 5.29 -8.83
N LEU A 10 -16.31 6.19 -9.81
CA LEU A 10 -15.15 6.29 -10.72
C LEU A 10 -13.88 6.77 -9.99
N ILE A 11 -14.01 7.75 -9.08
CA ILE A 11 -12.89 8.21 -8.25
C ILE A 11 -12.42 7.08 -7.31
N PHE A 12 -13.36 6.35 -6.71
CA PHE A 12 -13.06 5.25 -5.80
C PHE A 12 -12.32 4.11 -6.50
N SER A 13 -12.79 3.68 -7.68
CA SER A 13 -12.13 2.62 -8.45
C SER A 13 -10.73 3.03 -8.93
N GLY A 14 -10.55 4.29 -9.34
CA GLY A 14 -9.24 4.85 -9.67
C GLY A 14 -8.26 4.83 -8.48
N ALA A 15 -8.73 5.22 -7.29
CA ALA A 15 -7.91 5.16 -6.07
C ALA A 15 -7.49 3.72 -5.73
N CYS A 16 -8.40 2.75 -5.85
CA CYS A 16 -8.10 1.33 -5.66
C CYS A 16 -7.08 0.80 -6.68
N LEU A 17 -7.19 1.19 -7.95
CA LEU A 17 -6.24 0.80 -9.00
C LEU A 17 -4.84 1.38 -8.76
N ILE A 18 -4.75 2.65 -8.35
CA ILE A 18 -3.47 3.28 -7.99
C ILE A 18 -2.85 2.55 -6.78
N ALA A 19 -3.66 2.18 -5.79
CA ALA A 19 -3.18 1.44 -4.62
C ALA A 19 -2.64 0.06 -4.98
N LEU A 20 -3.37 -0.71 -5.80
CA LEU A 20 -2.92 -2.01 -6.31
C LEU A 20 -1.68 -1.88 -7.19
N GLY A 21 -1.63 -0.88 -8.06
CA GLY A 21 -0.47 -0.59 -8.90
C GLY A 21 0.75 -0.21 -8.08
N ALA A 22 0.60 0.60 -7.03
CA ALA A 22 1.66 0.93 -6.09
C ALA A 22 2.14 -0.31 -5.32
N LEU A 23 1.22 -1.18 -4.89
CA LEU A 23 1.57 -2.44 -4.24
C LEU A 23 2.38 -3.35 -5.18
N PHE A 24 1.92 -3.58 -6.41
CA PHE A 24 2.66 -4.38 -7.38
C PHE A 24 3.98 -3.74 -7.82
N TRP A 25 4.04 -2.41 -7.94
CA TRP A 25 5.27 -1.70 -8.25
C TRP A 25 6.28 -1.83 -7.13
N VAL A 26 5.86 -1.71 -5.86
CA VAL A 26 6.73 -1.94 -4.71
C VAL A 26 7.17 -3.39 -4.67
N VAL A 27 6.27 -4.37 -4.80
CA VAL A 27 6.61 -5.80 -4.83
C VAL A 27 7.58 -6.14 -5.98
N GLY A 28 7.33 -5.62 -7.18
CA GLY A 28 8.18 -5.84 -8.36
C GLY A 28 9.53 -5.12 -8.28
N LYS A 29 9.57 -3.89 -7.73
CA LYS A 29 10.80 -3.10 -7.54
C LYS A 29 11.61 -3.57 -6.33
N THR A 30 10.96 -4.13 -5.31
CA THR A 30 11.63 -4.85 -4.23
C THR A 30 12.28 -6.14 -4.71
N GLY A 31 11.99 -6.56 -5.96
CA GLY A 31 12.62 -7.62 -6.72
C GLY A 31 13.36 -8.57 -5.81
N LEU A 32 12.63 -9.45 -5.13
CA LEU A 32 13.18 -10.31 -4.08
C LEU A 32 14.20 -11.29 -4.68
N PRO A 33 15.50 -11.16 -4.36
CA PRO A 33 16.27 -12.26 -3.84
C PRO A 33 16.29 -12.05 -2.32
N LEU A 34 15.23 -12.49 -1.63
CA LEU A 34 15.24 -12.91 -0.22
C LEU A 34 16.19 -12.17 0.75
N GLY A 35 16.38 -10.84 0.72
CA GLY A 35 17.62 -10.32 1.34
C GLY A 35 17.76 -8.86 1.73
N ARG A 36 17.69 -7.89 0.80
CA ARG A 36 18.32 -6.58 1.08
C ARG A 36 17.57 -5.41 0.44
N LEU A 37 16.60 -4.87 1.18
CA LEU A 37 16.17 -3.48 0.99
C LEU A 37 16.71 -2.62 2.12
N PHE A 38 17.32 -1.48 1.77
CA PHE A 38 17.65 -0.43 2.73
C PHE A 38 16.34 0.08 3.36
N GLY A 39 16.12 -0.25 4.63
CA GLY A 39 14.92 0.12 5.41
C GLY A 39 14.17 -1.07 6.02
N ASP A 40 14.39 -2.29 5.54
CA ASP A 40 13.84 -3.49 6.17
C ASP A 40 14.84 -4.03 7.21
N ILE A 41 14.40 -4.16 8.46
CA ILE A 41 15.24 -4.74 9.52
C ILE A 41 15.29 -6.24 9.26
N ARG A 42 16.37 -6.68 8.63
CA ARG A 42 16.72 -8.09 8.52
C ARG A 42 17.81 -8.40 9.54
N ILE A 43 17.44 -9.09 10.61
CA ILE A 43 18.38 -9.60 11.60
C ILE A 43 18.60 -11.08 11.29
N GLU A 44 19.76 -11.39 10.73
CA GLU A 44 20.23 -12.77 10.55
C GLU A 44 21.30 -13.07 11.61
N ARG A 45 20.97 -13.95 12.56
CA ARG A 45 21.88 -14.49 13.57
C ARG A 45 21.88 -16.02 13.48
N GLY A 46 22.94 -16.59 12.92
CA GLY A 46 23.09 -18.04 12.82
C GLY A 46 21.91 -18.71 12.12
N ASN A 47 21.14 -19.53 12.84
CA ASN A 47 19.96 -20.24 12.34
C ASN A 47 18.63 -19.45 12.43
N PHE A 48 18.68 -18.16 12.81
CA PHE A 48 17.50 -17.30 12.99
C PHE A 48 17.52 -16.13 12.01
N SER A 49 16.47 -16.01 11.20
CA SER A 49 16.24 -14.89 10.28
C SER A 49 14.93 -14.20 10.66
N PHE A 50 15.02 -12.93 11.05
CA PHE A 50 13.87 -12.08 11.34
C PHE A 50 13.82 -10.93 10.32
N TYR A 51 12.72 -10.81 9.59
CA TYR A 51 12.49 -9.78 8.58
C TYR A 51 11.32 -8.90 9.02
N PHE A 52 11.57 -7.60 9.19
CA PHE A 52 10.56 -6.63 9.57
C PHE A 52 10.44 -5.53 8.50
N PRO A 53 9.39 -5.57 7.65
CA PRO A 53 9.22 -4.66 6.53
C PRO A 53 8.57 -3.33 6.96
N ILE A 54 9.33 -2.50 7.68
CA ILE A 54 8.83 -1.23 8.26
C ILE A 54 8.28 -0.30 7.17
N VAL A 55 9.03 -0.16 6.08
CA VAL A 55 8.66 0.76 4.99
C VAL A 55 7.32 0.35 4.38
N THR A 56 7.12 -0.95 4.19
CA THR A 56 5.87 -1.51 3.66
C THR A 56 4.69 -1.25 4.60
N CYS A 57 4.88 -1.46 5.91
CA CYS A 57 3.85 -1.18 6.91
C CYS A 57 3.46 0.31 6.95
N ILE A 58 4.44 1.22 6.85
CA ILE A 58 4.19 2.67 6.83
C ILE A 58 3.42 3.07 5.57
N VAL A 59 3.86 2.62 4.39
CA VAL A 59 3.19 2.92 3.12
C VAL A 59 1.76 2.40 3.13
N LEU A 60 1.55 1.15 3.57
CA LEU A 60 0.23 0.55 3.68
C LEU A 60 -0.67 1.32 4.64
N SER A 61 -0.15 1.75 5.80
CA SER A 61 -0.88 2.54 6.78
C SER A 61 -1.32 3.90 6.24
N ILE A 62 -0.42 4.63 5.57
CA ILE A 62 -0.74 5.93 4.96
C ILE A 62 -1.81 5.73 3.88
N LEU A 63 -1.65 4.71 3.06
CA LEU A 63 -2.58 4.41 1.97
C LEU A 63 -3.97 4.08 2.49
N LEU A 64 -4.09 3.19 3.49
CA LEU A 64 -5.36 2.90 4.16
C LEU A 64 -5.97 4.15 4.78
N THR A 65 -5.16 4.98 5.43
CA THR A 65 -5.63 6.21 6.07
C THR A 65 -6.23 7.17 5.03
N VAL A 66 -5.54 7.38 3.91
CA VAL A 66 -6.02 8.22 2.80
C VAL A 66 -7.30 7.63 2.20
N LEU A 67 -7.33 6.32 1.97
CA LEU A 67 -8.48 5.64 1.37
C LEU A 67 -9.72 5.76 2.27
N ILE A 68 -9.58 5.46 3.57
CA ILE A 68 -10.65 5.60 4.58
C ILE A 68 -11.11 7.04 4.67
N ASN A 69 -10.20 8.01 4.68
CA ASN A 69 -10.56 9.43 4.79
C ASN A 69 -11.32 9.92 3.54
N ILE A 70 -10.93 9.47 2.34
CA ILE A 70 -11.66 9.76 1.10
C ILE A 70 -13.06 9.15 1.15
N ILE A 71 -13.19 7.87 1.52
CA ILE A 71 -14.50 7.20 1.65
C ILE A 71 -15.36 7.93 2.69
N ALA A 72 -14.81 8.21 3.87
CA ALA A 72 -15.52 8.85 4.96
C ALA A 72 -15.99 10.27 4.59
N ARG A 73 -15.19 11.01 3.82
CA ARG A 73 -15.56 12.35 3.34
C ARG A 73 -16.63 12.32 2.25
N PHE A 74 -16.84 11.18 1.62
CA PHE A 74 -17.80 11.02 0.54
C PHE A 74 -19.12 10.40 0.96
N PHE A 75 -19.09 9.63 2.04
CA PHE A 75 -20.26 9.18 2.78
C PHE A 75 -20.82 10.25 3.73
N ARG A 76 -20.14 11.38 3.86
CA ARG A 76 -20.62 12.59 4.55
C ARG A 76 -21.22 13.57 3.56
#